data_AF-A0AA36IWL3-F1
#
_entry.id   AF-A0AA36IWL3-F1
#
_cell.length_a   1.000
_cell.length_b   1.000
_cell.length_c   1.000
_cell.angle_alpha   90.00
_cell.angle_beta   90.00
_cell.angle_gamma   90.00
#
_symmetry.space_group_name_H-M   'P 1'
#
loop_
_entity.id
_entity.type
_entity.pdbx_description
1 polymer ?
#
loop_
_entity_poly.entity_id
_entity_poly.type
_entity_poly.pdbx_seq_one_letter_code
_entity_poly.pdbx_strand_id
1 'polypeptide(L)'
;MTEAAALTIEDLIFGAKERKSVDKEARKLDELVISCLRSLAMDAVQQANSGHPGTPMAMAPVAYALWARILKYDPDKPHWMNRDRFVLSMGHASMLLYGLLHLAEVKEAPVLGAMDP
;
A
#
# COMPACT_ATOMS: atom_id res chain seq x y z
N MET A 1 -20.87 -0.99 25.24
CA MET A 1 -20.78 -1.35 23.80
C MET A 1 -19.83 -0.35 23.16
N THR A 2 -18.57 -0.69 23.02
CA THR A 2 -17.60 0.12 22.28
C THR A 2 -17.97 0.06 20.81
N GLU A 3 -18.22 1.22 20.18
CA GLU A 3 -18.28 1.32 18.72
C GLU A 3 -17.00 0.70 18.15
N ALA A 4 -17.15 -0.36 17.36
CA ALA A 4 -16.09 -0.75 16.46
C ALA A 4 -16.00 0.39 15.44
N ALA A 5 -14.99 1.26 15.57
CA ALA A 5 -14.68 2.23 14.54
C ALA A 5 -14.59 1.46 13.22
N ALA A 6 -15.44 1.83 12.25
CA ALA A 6 -15.44 1.20 10.95
C ALA A 6 -14.05 1.39 10.36
N LEU A 7 -13.31 0.28 10.20
CA LEU A 7 -11.98 0.30 9.62
C LEU A 7 -12.09 0.88 8.20
N THR A 8 -11.49 2.03 7.97
CA THR A 8 -11.49 2.68 6.65
C THR A 8 -10.33 2.14 5.81
N ILE A 9 -10.35 2.38 4.49
CA ILE A 9 -9.25 1.96 3.62
C ILE A 9 -7.94 2.65 4.04
N GLU A 10 -7.99 3.88 4.55
CA GLU A 10 -6.86 4.65 5.10
C GLU A 10 -6.09 3.87 6.19
N ASP A 11 -6.80 3.05 6.96
CA ASP A 11 -6.23 2.27 8.07
C ASP A 11 -5.51 0.98 7.63
N LEU A 12 -5.68 0.56 6.37
CA LEU A 12 -5.21 -0.73 5.88
C LEU A 12 -3.70 -0.80 5.71
N ILE A 13 -3.07 0.29 5.22
CA ILE A 13 -1.61 0.38 5.12
C ILE A 13 -1.08 1.45 6.07
N PHE A 14 -1.58 2.69 6.02
CA PHE A 14 -0.99 3.78 6.79
C PHE A 14 -1.27 3.64 8.30
N GLY A 15 -2.50 3.30 8.67
CA GLY A 15 -2.88 3.01 10.06
C GLY A 15 -2.26 1.72 10.64
N ALA A 16 -1.58 0.92 9.83
CA ALA A 16 -0.98 -0.35 10.27
C ALA A 16 0.19 -0.19 11.26
N LYS A 17 0.80 0.98 11.34
CA LYS A 17 1.92 1.24 12.27
C LYS A 17 1.54 1.01 13.73
N GLU A 18 0.30 1.33 14.08
CA GLU A 18 -0.23 1.21 15.44
C GLU A 18 -0.71 -0.20 15.78
N ARG A 19 -0.78 -1.12 14.80
CA ARG A 19 -1.19 -2.51 15.02
C ARG A 19 -0.12 -3.30 15.75
N LYS A 20 -0.49 -3.80 16.94
CA LYS A 20 0.35 -4.70 17.74
C LYS A 20 0.37 -6.10 17.14
N SER A 21 1.55 -6.64 16.89
CA SER A 21 1.75 -7.97 16.28
C SER A 21 1.23 -9.14 17.12
N VAL A 22 1.02 -8.94 18.42
CA VAL A 22 0.46 -9.94 19.34
C VAL A 22 -1.06 -10.05 19.26
N ASP A 23 -1.73 -9.10 18.60
CA ASP A 23 -3.17 -9.14 18.41
C ASP A 23 -3.54 -10.02 17.21
N LYS A 24 -4.41 -10.99 17.47
CA LYS A 24 -4.90 -11.95 16.47
C LYS A 24 -5.72 -11.26 15.38
N GLU A 25 -6.52 -10.25 15.73
CA GLU A 25 -7.36 -9.55 14.74
C GLU A 25 -6.51 -8.62 13.87
N ALA A 26 -5.52 -7.94 14.45
CA ALA A 26 -4.52 -7.20 13.69
C ALA A 26 -3.81 -8.08 12.66
N ARG A 27 -3.37 -9.29 13.05
CA ARG A 27 -2.72 -10.23 12.12
C ARG A 27 -3.64 -10.68 10.98
N LYS A 28 -4.90 -10.98 11.26
CA LYS A 28 -5.87 -11.33 10.20
C LYS A 28 -6.05 -10.18 9.22
N LEU A 29 -6.08 -8.95 9.72
CA LEU A 29 -6.21 -7.78 8.88
C LEU A 29 -4.96 -7.58 8.00
N ASP A 30 -3.76 -7.75 8.55
CA ASP A 30 -2.51 -7.75 7.76
C ASP A 30 -2.58 -8.81 6.63
N GLU A 31 -3.01 -10.03 6.96
CA GLU A 31 -3.18 -11.13 6.00
C GLU A 31 -4.25 -10.82 4.93
N LEU A 32 -5.33 -10.12 5.31
CA LEU A 32 -6.38 -9.67 4.39
C LEU A 32 -5.85 -8.61 3.41
N VAL A 33 -5.09 -7.63 3.89
CA VAL A 33 -4.48 -6.59 3.02
C VAL A 33 -3.48 -7.21 2.05
N ILE A 34 -2.63 -8.13 2.53
CA ILE A 34 -1.69 -8.86 1.67
C ILE A 34 -2.44 -9.67 0.61
N SER A 35 -3.54 -10.33 0.99
CA SER A 35 -4.38 -11.08 0.05
C SER A 35 -5.07 -10.17 -0.96
N CYS A 36 -5.52 -8.98 -0.53
CA CYS A 36 -6.08 -7.96 -1.41
C CYS A 36 -5.05 -7.49 -2.44
N LEU A 37 -3.80 -7.19 -2.04
CA LEU A 37 -2.72 -6.84 -2.97
C LEU A 37 -2.49 -7.94 -4.03
N ARG A 38 -2.57 -9.22 -3.63
CA ARG A 38 -2.46 -10.36 -4.55
C ARG A 38 -3.63 -10.39 -5.54
N SER A 39 -4.86 -10.26 -5.05
CA SER A 39 -6.06 -10.24 -5.88
C SER A 39 -6.06 -9.07 -6.85
N LEU A 40 -5.74 -7.85 -6.40
CA LEU A 40 -5.62 -6.68 -7.28
C LEU A 40 -4.60 -6.91 -8.40
N ALA A 41 -3.46 -7.54 -8.11
CA ALA A 41 -2.48 -7.86 -9.13
C ALA A 41 -2.97 -8.94 -10.12
N MET A 42 -3.67 -9.97 -9.64
CA MET A 42 -4.26 -11.01 -10.50
C MET A 42 -5.34 -10.42 -11.41
N ASP A 43 -6.32 -9.73 -10.83
CA ASP A 43 -7.51 -9.25 -11.52
C ASP A 43 -7.16 -8.17 -12.54
N ALA A 44 -6.28 -7.22 -12.19
CA ALA A 44 -5.89 -6.15 -13.09
C ALA A 44 -5.08 -6.67 -14.30
N VAL A 45 -4.16 -7.62 -14.07
CA VAL A 45 -3.40 -8.24 -15.18
C VAL A 45 -4.33 -9.05 -16.07
N GLN A 46 -5.26 -9.80 -15.48
CA GLN A 46 -6.25 -10.57 -16.22
C GLN A 46 -7.15 -9.66 -17.06
N GLN A 47 -7.64 -8.56 -16.48
CA GLN A 47 -8.48 -7.57 -17.16
C GLN A 47 -7.73 -6.86 -18.29
N ALA A 48 -6.45 -6.51 -18.08
CA ALA A 48 -5.60 -5.90 -19.10
C ALA A 48 -5.14 -6.91 -20.17
N ASN A 49 -5.35 -8.21 -19.96
CA ASN A 49 -4.81 -9.31 -20.76
C ASN A 49 -3.29 -9.17 -21.01
N SER A 50 -2.57 -8.58 -20.04
CA SER A 50 -1.17 -8.20 -20.17
C SER A 50 -0.58 -7.85 -18.80
N GLY A 51 0.65 -8.30 -18.54
CA GLY A 51 1.39 -7.99 -17.31
C GLY A 51 1.99 -9.22 -16.63
N HIS A 52 2.51 -9.02 -15.42
CA HIS A 52 3.21 -10.06 -14.65
C HIS A 52 2.54 -10.21 -13.27
N PRO A 53 1.63 -11.17 -13.05
CA PRO A 53 0.92 -11.29 -11.78
C PRO A 53 1.77 -12.00 -10.71
N GLY A 54 2.68 -12.89 -11.12
CA GLY A 54 3.47 -13.73 -10.21
C GLY A 54 4.37 -12.95 -9.25
N THR A 55 5.18 -12.00 -9.75
CA THR A 55 6.07 -11.21 -8.89
C THR A 55 5.32 -10.31 -7.90
N PRO A 56 4.30 -9.53 -8.30
CA PRO A 56 3.43 -8.81 -7.35
C PRO A 56 2.87 -9.72 -6.25
N MET A 57 2.36 -10.90 -6.61
CA MET A 57 1.75 -11.80 -5.63
C MET A 57 2.75 -12.35 -4.62
N ALA A 58 3.95 -12.70 -5.08
CA ALA A 58 5.02 -13.20 -4.24
C ALA A 58 5.58 -12.12 -3.30
N MET A 59 5.71 -10.88 -3.80
CA MET A 59 6.31 -9.77 -3.06
C MET A 59 5.31 -9.01 -2.17
N ALA A 60 4.01 -9.26 -2.28
CA ALA A 60 2.97 -8.59 -1.50
C ALA A 60 3.23 -8.55 0.03
N PRO A 61 3.66 -9.64 0.71
CA PRO A 61 3.94 -9.60 2.15
C PRO A 61 5.10 -8.67 2.50
N VAL A 62 6.17 -8.70 1.69
CA VAL A 62 7.38 -7.90 1.92
C VAL A 62 7.09 -6.43 1.67
N ALA A 63 6.40 -6.13 0.57
CA ALA A 63 6.06 -4.77 0.23
C ALA A 63 5.04 -4.16 1.22
N TYR A 64 4.06 -4.96 1.66
CA TYR A 64 3.17 -4.59 2.76
C TYR A 64 3.96 -4.26 4.02
N ALA A 65 4.84 -5.14 4.50
CA ALA A 65 5.62 -4.88 5.71
C ALA A 65 6.45 -3.59 5.61
N LEU A 66 7.07 -3.35 4.44
CA LEU A 66 7.84 -2.13 4.21
C LEU A 66 6.95 -0.88 4.26
N TRP A 67 5.86 -0.85 3.49
CA TRP A 67 4.95 0.31 3.40
C TRP A 67 4.15 0.54 4.67
N ALA A 68 3.68 -0.51 5.31
CA ALA A 68 2.81 -0.45 6.47
C ALA A 68 3.57 -0.15 7.77
N ARG A 69 4.85 -0.53 7.87
CA ARG A 69 5.57 -0.52 9.15
C ARG A 69 6.90 0.21 9.14
N ILE A 70 7.57 0.30 7.99
CA ILE A 70 8.96 0.78 7.92
C ILE A 70 9.04 2.18 7.32
N LEU A 71 8.39 2.40 6.17
CA LEU A 71 8.52 3.66 5.44
C LEU A 71 7.92 4.83 6.23
N LYS A 72 8.70 5.91 6.28
CA LYS A 72 8.27 7.24 6.68
C LYS A 72 7.78 8.00 5.45
N TYR A 73 6.47 8.07 5.27
CA TYR A 73 5.81 8.87 4.25
C TYR A 73 4.49 9.39 4.81
N ASP A 74 3.85 10.29 4.08
CA ASP A 74 2.52 10.83 4.37
C ASP A 74 1.70 10.73 3.07
N PRO A 75 0.62 9.92 3.02
CA PRO A 75 -0.22 9.79 1.84
C PRO A 75 -0.80 11.12 1.33
N ASP A 76 -1.09 12.06 2.22
CA ASP A 76 -1.63 13.38 1.87
C ASP A 76 -0.53 14.35 1.40
N LYS A 77 0.73 14.07 1.75
CA LYS A 77 1.89 14.87 1.38
C LYS A 77 2.95 14.03 0.65
N PRO A 78 2.61 13.45 -0.52
CA PRO A 78 3.49 12.56 -1.27
C PRO A 78 4.80 13.23 -1.72
N HIS A 79 4.83 14.56 -1.77
CA HIS A 79 6.00 15.35 -2.19
C HIS A 79 6.85 15.85 -1.02
N TRP A 80 6.46 15.63 0.24
CA TRP A 80 7.20 16.16 1.40
C TRP A 80 8.69 15.77 1.31
N MET A 81 9.60 16.68 1.67
CA MET A 81 11.01 16.48 1.37
C MET A 81 11.65 15.33 2.14
N ASN A 82 11.16 15.06 3.35
CA ASN A 82 11.76 14.11 4.29
C ASN A 82 11.08 12.73 4.28
N ARG A 83 10.48 12.29 3.16
CA ARG A 83 10.02 10.88 3.01
C ARG A 83 11.19 9.97 2.73
N ASP A 84 11.01 8.75 3.19
CA ASP A 84 11.66 7.61 2.59
C ASP A 84 11.21 7.44 1.12
N ARG A 85 12.16 7.15 0.24
CA ARG A 85 11.90 6.98 -1.19
C ARG A 85 11.90 5.49 -1.51
N PHE A 86 10.72 4.96 -1.81
CA PHE A 86 10.58 3.59 -2.30
C PHE A 86 10.82 3.56 -3.82
N VAL A 87 11.73 2.69 -4.27
CA VAL A 87 12.04 2.51 -5.70
C VAL A 87 11.81 1.05 -6.08
N LEU A 88 10.85 0.83 -6.98
CA LEU A 88 10.52 -0.49 -7.50
C LEU A 88 11.38 -0.83 -8.74
N SER A 89 12.57 -1.40 -8.53
CA SER A 89 13.49 -1.71 -9.65
C SER A 89 12.94 -2.74 -10.63
N MET A 90 12.19 -3.73 -10.15
CA MET A 90 11.50 -4.73 -10.98
C MET A 90 10.19 -4.17 -11.57
N GLY A 91 10.31 -3.14 -12.41
CA GLY A 91 9.17 -2.38 -12.94
C GLY A 91 8.08 -3.20 -13.63
N HIS A 92 8.38 -4.44 -14.05
CA HIS A 92 7.38 -5.38 -14.56
C HIS A 92 6.31 -5.77 -13.52
N ALA A 93 6.58 -5.58 -12.23
CA ALA A 93 5.65 -5.78 -11.12
C ALA A 93 4.90 -4.49 -10.75
N SER A 94 4.68 -3.60 -11.72
CA SER A 94 4.02 -2.30 -11.56
C SER A 94 2.68 -2.38 -10.82
N MET A 95 1.90 -3.44 -11.04
CA MET A 95 0.63 -3.64 -10.33
C MET A 95 0.78 -3.75 -8.80
N LEU A 96 1.93 -4.21 -8.30
CA LEU A 96 2.22 -4.16 -6.86
C LEU A 96 2.32 -2.71 -6.36
N LEU A 97 3.04 -1.86 -7.10
CA LEU A 97 3.19 -0.46 -6.73
C LEU A 97 1.84 0.27 -6.78
N TYR A 98 1.03 0.03 -7.82
CA TYR A 98 -0.29 0.63 -7.94
C TYR A 98 -1.23 0.16 -6.83
N GLY A 99 -1.23 -1.14 -6.48
CA GLY A 99 -2.01 -1.66 -5.37
C GLY A 99 -1.61 -1.04 -4.02
N LEU A 100 -0.30 -0.87 -3.77
CA LEU A 100 0.19 -0.21 -2.55
C LEU A 100 -0.24 1.26 -2.47
N LEU A 101 -0.07 2.01 -3.56
CA LEU A 101 -0.49 3.41 -3.64
C LEU A 101 -2.00 3.57 -3.42
N HIS A 102 -2.79 2.68 -4.03
CA HIS A 102 -4.24 2.68 -3.91
C HIS A 102 -4.71 2.38 -2.48
N LEU A 103 -4.21 1.31 -1.86
CA LEU A 103 -4.61 0.91 -0.51
C LEU A 103 -4.01 1.79 0.60
N ALA A 104 -2.94 2.55 0.30
CA ALA A 104 -2.40 3.57 1.18
C ALA A 104 -3.02 4.96 0.94
N GLU A 105 -3.94 5.08 -0.03
CA GLU A 105 -4.60 6.31 -0.45
C GLU A 105 -3.66 7.49 -0.73
N VAL A 106 -2.51 7.20 -1.33
CA VAL A 106 -1.52 8.23 -1.67
C VAL A 106 -2.13 9.20 -2.67
N LYS A 107 -2.19 10.48 -2.30
CA LYS A 107 -2.73 11.53 -3.16
C LYS A 107 -1.83 11.78 -4.36
N GLU A 108 -2.42 12.29 -5.43
CA GLU A 108 -1.65 12.73 -6.59
C GLU A 108 -0.71 13.86 -6.19
N ALA A 109 0.55 13.77 -6.61
CA ALA A 109 1.49 14.86 -6.40
C ALA A 109 1.17 16.00 -7.38
N PRO A 110 1.18 17.27 -6.94
CA PRO A 110 0.98 18.40 -7.85
C PRO A 110 2.06 18.39 -8.94
N VAL A 111 1.65 18.74 -10.16
CA VAL A 111 2.56 18.84 -11.31
C VAL A 111 3.68 19.83 -10.97
N LEU A 112 4.91 19.48 -11.34
CA LEU A 112 6.12 20.25 -11.09
C LEU A 112 5.92 21.71 -11.57
N GLY A 113 5.71 22.64 -10.62
CA GLY A 113 5.36 24.05 -10.89
C GLY A 113 4.25 24.63 -10.01
N ALA A 114 3.45 23.77 -9.34
CA ALA A 114 2.36 24.18 -8.46
C ALA A 114 2.63 23.90 -6.96
N MET A 115 3.89 23.75 -6.54
CA MET A 115 4.20 23.61 -5.12
C MET A 115 4.05 24.96 -4.42
N ASP A 116 3.22 25.00 -3.37
CA ASP A 116 3.11 26.15 -2.45
C ASP A 116 4.50 26.48 -1.86
N PRO A 117 4.84 27.78 -1.68
CA PRO A 117 6.15 28.23 -1.22
C PRO A 117 6.51 27.75 0.21
#